data_AF-A0A6V8LFW9-F1
#
_entry.id   AF-A0A6V8LFW9-F1
#
_cell.length_a   1.000
_cell.length_b   1.000
_cell.length_c   1.000
_cell.angle_alpha   90.00
_cell.angle_beta   90.00
_cell.angle_gamma   90.00
#
_symmetry.space_group_name_H-M   'P 1'
#
loop_
_entity.id
_entity.type
_entity.pdbx_description
1 polymer ?
#
loop_
_entity_poly.entity_id
_entity_poly.type
_entity_poly.pdbx_seq_one_letter_code
_entity_poly.pdbx_strand_id
1 'polypeptide(L)'
;MARGSYQMYLRHPWLLQINWTRPVMGPNTLASVEVFVRGLAGLPVTDQEKISIMIMVDGFVTGLARQRVQQAALPDETGVTDDEFWRNHIPVLSKAMTSGSYPAMAALSEDAFSLGWDETFEFGLQRLLDGIASLLSSRPAL
;
A
#
# COMPACT_ATOMS: atom_id res chain seq x y z
N MET A 1 11.42 -6.86 -4.64
CA MET A 1 11.10 -7.15 -3.22
C MET A 1 9.66 -6.79 -2.87
N ALA A 2 9.20 -5.55 -3.07
CA ALA A 2 7.82 -5.12 -2.75
C ALA A 2 6.71 -6.09 -3.21
N ARG A 3 6.69 -6.48 -4.49
CA ARG A 3 5.73 -7.48 -5.03
C ARG A 3 5.79 -8.82 -4.29
N GLY A 4 6.99 -9.30 -3.97
CA GLY A 4 7.18 -10.56 -3.24
C GLY A 4 6.65 -10.48 -1.82
N SER A 5 6.94 -9.38 -1.11
CA SER A 5 6.42 -9.13 0.24
C SER A 5 4.90 -8.99 0.23
N TYR A 6 4.33 -8.27 -0.74
CA TYR A 6 2.88 -8.15 -0.91
C TYR A 6 2.21 -9.54 -1.04
N GLN A 7 2.70 -10.36 -1.97
CA GLN A 7 2.19 -11.72 -2.16
C GLN A 7 2.40 -12.63 -0.94
N MET A 8 3.48 -12.44 -0.19
CA MET A 8 3.71 -13.15 1.08
C MET A 8 2.64 -12.80 2.11
N TYR A 9 2.31 -11.52 2.30
CA TYR A 9 1.26 -11.11 3.23
C TYR A 9 -0.12 -11.62 2.83
N LEU A 10 -0.43 -11.65 1.52
CA LEU A 10 -1.70 -12.22 1.06
C LEU A 10 -1.78 -13.74 1.29
N ARG A 11 -0.67 -14.46 1.12
CA ARG A 11 -0.61 -15.90 1.40
C ARG A 11 -0.60 -16.22 2.90
N HIS A 12 -0.07 -15.30 3.71
CA HIS A 12 0.10 -15.47 5.16
C HIS A 12 -0.43 -14.25 5.93
N PRO A 13 -1.76 -14.02 5.96
CA PRO A 13 -2.36 -12.83 6.56
C PRO A 13 -2.01 -12.61 8.04
N TRP A 14 -1.77 -13.69 8.78
CA TRP A 14 -1.36 -13.67 10.19
C TRP A 14 -0.08 -12.86 10.44
N LEU A 15 0.80 -12.74 9.45
CA LEU A 15 2.02 -11.93 9.56
C LEU A 15 1.74 -10.44 9.78
N LEU A 16 0.60 -9.94 9.29
CA LEU A 16 0.18 -8.56 9.46
C LEU A 16 -0.32 -8.26 10.88
N GLN A 17 -0.59 -9.28 11.70
CA GLN A 17 -1.04 -9.12 13.09
C GLN A 17 0.13 -9.04 14.08
N ILE A 18 1.34 -9.35 13.63
CA ILE A 18 2.54 -9.36 14.47
C ILE A 18 2.99 -7.91 14.75
N ASN A 19 3.36 -7.63 16.00
CA ASN A 19 3.94 -6.35 16.36
C ASN A 19 5.40 -6.24 15.87
N TRP A 20 5.61 -5.48 14.79
CA TRP A 20 6.93 -5.23 14.19
C TRP A 20 7.69 -4.04 14.80
N THR A 21 7.23 -3.43 15.90
CA THR A 21 7.91 -2.27 16.51
C THR A 21 9.31 -2.58 17.06
N ARG A 22 9.60 -3.86 17.35
CA ARG A 22 10.94 -4.35 17.75
C ARG A 22 11.20 -5.69 17.08
N PRO A 23 11.56 -5.70 15.79
CA PRO A 23 11.64 -6.94 15.06
C PRO A 23 12.86 -7.74 15.48
N VAL A 24 12.68 -9.06 15.64
CA VAL A 24 13.81 -9.96 15.73
C VAL A 24 14.48 -10.00 14.35
N MET A 25 15.69 -9.48 14.26
CA MET A 25 16.50 -9.53 13.04
C MET A 25 17.11 -10.93 12.87
N GLY A 26 16.25 -11.91 12.58
CA GLY A 26 16.68 -13.25 12.19
C GLY A 26 17.36 -13.26 10.81
N PRO A 27 18.00 -14.38 10.42
CA PRO A 27 18.77 -14.47 9.18
C PRO A 27 18.00 -14.02 7.92
N ASN A 28 16.70 -14.37 7.81
CA ASN A 28 15.88 -13.97 6.66
C ASN A 28 15.57 -12.47 6.63
N THR A 29 15.34 -11.85 7.80
CA THR A 29 15.14 -10.40 7.92
C THR A 29 16.41 -9.67 7.53
N LEU A 30 17.57 -10.11 8.04
CA LEU A 30 18.87 -9.54 7.69
C LEU A 30 19.17 -9.69 6.20
N ALA A 31 18.92 -10.86 5.61
CA ALA A 31 19.08 -11.07 4.17
C ALA A 31 18.18 -10.15 3.34
N SER A 32 16.95 -9.89 3.80
CA SER A 32 16.03 -8.95 3.14
C SER A 32 16.55 -7.51 3.21
N VAL A 33 17.02 -7.08 4.37
CA VAL A 33 17.64 -5.75 4.54
C VAL A 33 18.87 -5.61 3.67
N GLU A 34 19.75 -6.62 3.63
CA GLU A 34 20.95 -6.63 2.79
C GLU A 34 20.61 -6.48 1.30
N VAL A 35 19.62 -7.23 0.80
CA VAL A 35 19.17 -7.09 -0.60
C VAL A 35 18.64 -5.68 -0.87
N PHE A 36 17.95 -5.06 0.09
CA PHE A 36 17.45 -3.68 -0.05
C PHE A 36 18.60 -2.67 -0.13
N VAL A 37 19.49 -2.71 0.86
CA VAL A 37 20.63 -1.78 0.97
C VAL A 37 21.55 -1.91 -0.22
N ARG A 38 21.83 -3.14 -0.67
CA ARG A 38 22.62 -3.40 -1.88
C ARG A 38 21.97 -2.85 -3.14
N GLY A 39 20.64 -2.88 -3.23
CA GLY A 39 19.90 -2.28 -4.35
C GLY A 39 20.03 -0.76 -4.45
N LEU A 40 20.39 -0.09 -3.35
CA LEU A 40 20.63 1.35 -3.29
C LEU A 40 22.12 1.71 -3.29
N ALA A 41 23.02 0.74 -3.39
CA ALA A 41 24.44 0.98 -3.42
C ALA A 41 24.84 1.80 -4.66
N GLY A 42 25.69 2.81 -4.47
CA GLY A 42 26.14 3.70 -5.55
C GLY A 42 25.17 4.80 -5.95
N LEU A 43 23.96 4.85 -5.37
CA LEU A 43 23.02 5.97 -5.55
C LEU A 43 23.38 7.14 -4.62
N PRO A 44 23.03 8.39 -4.97
CA PRO A 44 23.32 9.57 -4.15
C PRO A 44 22.37 9.70 -2.94
N VAL A 45 22.38 8.67 -2.08
CA VAL A 45 21.58 8.56 -0.86
C VAL A 45 22.48 8.29 0.34
N THR A 46 22.20 8.98 1.43
CA THR A 46 22.80 8.71 2.75
C THR A 46 22.28 7.38 3.31
N ASP A 47 22.97 6.81 4.29
CA ASP A 47 22.52 5.56 4.92
C ASP A 47 21.18 5.71 5.65
N GLN A 48 20.91 6.89 6.23
CA GLN A 48 19.62 7.20 6.83
C GLN A 48 18.49 7.20 5.78
N GLU A 49 18.76 7.72 4.58
CA GLU A 49 17.81 7.69 3.48
C GLU A 49 17.57 6.28 2.96
N LYS A 50 18.60 5.43 2.87
CA LYS A 50 18.42 4.02 2.50
C LYS A 50 17.42 3.32 3.42
N ILE A 51 17.59 3.47 4.73
CA ILE A 51 16.68 2.89 5.72
C ILE A 51 15.28 3.54 5.65
N SER A 52 15.21 4.85 5.46
CA SER A 52 13.93 5.55 5.34
C SER A 52 13.15 5.11 4.09
N ILE A 53 13.82 4.93 2.96
CA ILE A 53 13.25 4.40 1.72
C ILE A 53 12.76 2.96 1.92
N MET A 54 13.50 2.13 2.67
CA MET A 54 13.07 0.78 3.03
C MET A 54 11.76 0.78 3.82
N ILE A 55 11.72 1.56 4.89
CA ILE A 55 10.54 1.66 5.77
C ILE A 55 9.34 2.23 5.00
N MET A 56 9.56 3.19 4.11
CA MET A 56 8.51 3.79 3.28
C MET A 56 7.87 2.76 2.33
N VAL A 57 8.71 2.00 1.62
CA VAL A 57 8.24 0.93 0.72
C VAL A 57 7.52 -0.15 1.50
N ASP A 58 8.06 -0.57 2.65
CA ASP A 58 7.44 -1.58 3.51
C ASP A 58 6.08 -1.10 4.08
N GLY A 59 6.00 0.15 4.53
CA GLY A 59 4.76 0.76 5.00
C GLY A 59 3.66 0.80 3.94
N PHE A 60 4.02 1.13 2.69
CA PHE A 60 3.08 1.06 1.56
C PHE A 60 2.58 -0.37 1.33
N VAL A 61 3.50 -1.34 1.23
CA VAL A 61 3.18 -2.75 0.96
C VAL A 61 2.30 -3.33 2.07
N THR A 62 2.68 -3.14 3.33
CA THR A 62 1.97 -3.67 4.50
C THR A 62 0.60 -3.00 4.68
N GLY A 63 0.51 -1.69 4.46
CA GLY A 63 -0.74 -0.94 4.54
C GLY A 63 -1.78 -1.45 3.53
N LEU A 64 -1.39 -1.57 2.26
CA LEU A 64 -2.32 -2.03 1.23
C LEU A 64 -2.66 -3.52 1.37
N ALA A 65 -1.68 -4.37 1.74
CA ALA A 65 -1.95 -5.77 2.02
C ALA A 65 -2.96 -5.94 3.16
N ARG A 66 -2.83 -5.14 4.23
CA ARG A 66 -3.76 -5.13 5.35
C ARG A 66 -5.17 -4.76 4.94
N GLN A 67 -5.35 -3.70 4.15
CA GLN A 67 -6.68 -3.31 3.69
C GLN A 67 -7.32 -4.41 2.84
N ARG A 68 -6.58 -5.00 1.90
CA ARG A 68 -7.08 -6.10 1.06
C ARG A 68 -7.48 -7.32 1.90
N VAL A 69 -6.62 -7.73 2.83
CA VAL A 69 -6.89 -8.86 3.73
C VAL A 69 -8.12 -8.60 4.59
N GLN A 70 -8.24 -7.38 5.15
CA GLN A 70 -9.38 -7.00 5.97
C GLN A 70 -10.67 -7.03 5.15
N GLN A 71 -10.68 -6.42 3.95
CA GLN A 71 -11.87 -6.46 3.10
C GLN A 71 -12.27 -7.91 2.76
N ALA A 72 -11.31 -8.76 2.40
CA ALA A 72 -11.59 -10.15 2.07
C ALA A 72 -12.17 -10.97 3.24
N ALA A 73 -11.92 -10.56 4.50
CA ALA A 73 -12.45 -11.21 5.69
C ALA A 73 -13.83 -10.68 6.11
N LEU A 74 -14.26 -9.50 5.62
CA LEU A 74 -15.52 -8.86 6.05
C LEU A 74 -16.76 -9.73 5.85
N PRO A 75 -16.95 -10.46 4.73
CA PRO A 75 -18.14 -11.29 4.55
C PRO A 75 -18.23 -12.41 5.58
N ASP A 76 -17.10 -13.04 5.92
CA ASP A 76 -17.04 -14.11 6.92
C ASP A 76 -17.27 -13.58 8.34
N GLU A 77 -16.77 -12.37 8.65
CA GLU A 77 -16.90 -11.75 9.97
C GLU A 77 -18.29 -11.13 10.22
N THR A 78 -18.91 -10.53 9.20
CA THR A 78 -20.15 -9.76 9.32
C THR A 78 -21.39 -10.49 8.80
N GLY A 79 -21.21 -11.52 7.97
CA GLY A 79 -22.29 -12.18 7.25
C GLY A 79 -22.87 -11.37 6.08
N VAL A 80 -22.30 -10.20 5.76
CA VAL A 80 -22.77 -9.29 4.70
C VAL A 80 -21.79 -9.34 3.54
N THR A 81 -22.29 -9.63 2.34
CA THR A 81 -21.45 -9.61 1.13
C THR A 81 -21.15 -8.19 0.67
N ASP A 82 -20.05 -7.99 -0.07
CA ASP A 82 -19.69 -6.67 -0.62
C ASP A 82 -20.83 -6.07 -1.47
N ASP A 83 -21.51 -6.88 -2.28
CA ASP A 83 -22.64 -6.44 -3.11
C ASP A 83 -23.83 -5.97 -2.25
N GLU A 84 -24.11 -6.67 -1.15
CA GLU A 84 -25.16 -6.29 -0.22
C GLU A 84 -24.80 -5.02 0.54
N PHE A 85 -23.55 -4.91 0.99
CA PHE A 85 -23.02 -3.70 1.63
C PHE A 85 -23.20 -2.49 0.71
N TRP A 86 -22.72 -2.56 -0.54
CA TRP A 86 -22.83 -1.44 -1.47
C TRP A 86 -24.28 -1.11 -1.83
N ARG A 87 -25.14 -2.11 -2.04
CA ARG A 87 -26.57 -1.90 -2.32
C ARG A 87 -27.26 -1.11 -1.20
N ASN A 88 -26.90 -1.38 0.06
CA ASN A 88 -27.44 -0.69 1.22
C ASN A 88 -26.87 0.74 1.37
N HIS A 89 -25.63 0.97 0.93
CA HIS A 89 -24.94 2.27 1.08
C HIS A 89 -25.16 3.24 -0.09
N ILE A 90 -25.40 2.76 -1.30
CA ILE A 90 -25.58 3.58 -2.51
C ILE A 90 -26.62 4.70 -2.31
N PRO A 91 -27.83 4.47 -1.76
CA PRO A 91 -28.82 5.55 -1.60
C PRO A 91 -28.33 6.72 -0.72
N VAL A 92 -27.56 6.41 0.34
CA VAL A 92 -26.97 7.43 1.22
C VAL A 92 -25.90 8.22 0.48
N LEU A 93 -25.04 7.53 -0.28
CA LEU A 93 -24.01 8.17 -1.10
C LEU A 93 -24.62 9.04 -2.20
N SER A 94 -25.64 8.58 -2.92
CA SER A 94 -26.34 9.37 -3.92
C SER A 94 -26.94 10.65 -3.31
N LYS A 95 -27.59 10.54 -2.15
CA LYS A 95 -28.12 11.71 -1.45
C LYS A 95 -27.01 12.69 -1.07
N ALA A 96 -25.88 12.20 -0.56
CA ALA A 96 -24.73 13.04 -0.24
C ALA A 96 -24.16 13.73 -1.49
N MET A 97 -24.00 13.03 -2.61
CA MET A 97 -23.45 13.61 -3.84
C MET A 97 -24.36 14.68 -4.44
N THR A 98 -25.69 14.54 -4.28
CA THR A 98 -26.67 15.55 -4.74
C THR A 98 -26.89 16.73 -3.79
N SER A 99 -26.36 16.70 -2.56
CA SER A 99 -26.61 17.75 -1.56
C SER A 99 -25.90 19.08 -1.84
N GLY A 100 -24.92 19.08 -2.76
CA GLY A 100 -24.03 20.21 -3.00
C GLY A 100 -22.89 20.35 -1.98
N SER A 101 -22.83 19.49 -0.95
CA SER A 101 -21.81 19.57 0.11
C SER A 101 -20.48 18.88 -0.25
N TYR A 102 -20.48 18.00 -1.26
CA TYR A 102 -19.31 17.21 -1.66
C TYR A 102 -18.99 17.36 -3.16
N PRO A 103 -18.79 18.58 -3.67
CA PRO A 103 -18.69 18.84 -5.11
C PRO A 103 -17.52 18.11 -5.78
N ALA A 104 -16.38 17.95 -5.10
CA ALA A 104 -15.22 17.25 -5.65
C ALA A 104 -15.48 15.74 -5.83
N MET A 105 -16.17 15.11 -4.87
CA MET A 105 -16.50 13.68 -4.93
C MET A 105 -17.61 13.43 -5.95
N ALA A 106 -18.60 14.34 -6.03
CA ALA A 106 -19.69 14.26 -7.00
C ALA A 106 -19.22 14.47 -8.45
N ALA A 107 -18.04 15.06 -8.66
CA ALA A 107 -17.45 15.27 -9.98
C ALA A 107 -16.60 14.10 -10.48
N LEU A 108 -16.37 13.07 -9.65
CA LEU A 108 -15.68 11.86 -10.07
C LEU A 108 -16.52 11.07 -11.09
N SER A 109 -15.84 10.32 -11.96
CA SER A 109 -16.52 9.38 -12.85
C SER A 109 -17.16 8.24 -12.06
N GLU A 110 -18.19 7.61 -12.64
CA GLU A 110 -18.91 6.49 -12.00
C GLU A 110 -17.99 5.30 -11.67
N ASP A 111 -16.91 5.13 -12.43
CA ASP A 111 -15.91 4.08 -12.28
C ASP A 111 -14.70 4.47 -11.41
N ALA A 112 -14.70 5.66 -10.78
CA ALA A 112 -13.54 6.15 -10.03
C ALA A 112 -13.09 5.23 -8.87
N PHE A 113 -13.98 4.35 -8.40
CA PHE A 113 -13.70 3.37 -7.33
C PHE A 113 -13.63 1.91 -7.84
N SER A 114 -13.62 1.68 -9.15
CA SER A 114 -13.62 0.33 -9.72
C SER A 114 -12.24 -0.33 -9.80
N LEU A 115 -11.18 0.39 -9.43
CA LEU A 115 -9.82 -0.14 -9.44
C LEU A 115 -9.67 -1.28 -8.43
N GLY A 116 -9.13 -2.41 -8.89
CA GLY A 116 -8.80 -3.53 -8.03
C GLY A 116 -7.56 -3.24 -7.16
N TRP A 117 -7.35 -4.13 -6.18
CA TRP A 117 -6.23 -4.01 -5.25
C TRP A 117 -4.87 -4.18 -5.93
N ASP A 118 -4.77 -5.05 -6.93
CA ASP A 118 -3.51 -5.30 -7.65
C ASP A 118 -3.14 -4.10 -8.53
N GLU A 119 -4.11 -3.49 -9.21
CA GLU A 119 -3.91 -2.26 -9.99
C GLU A 119 -3.54 -1.09 -9.08
N THR A 120 -4.22 -0.94 -7.94
CA THR A 120 -3.92 0.08 -6.93
C THR A 120 -2.52 -0.11 -6.35
N PHE A 121 -2.11 -1.36 -6.10
CA PHE A 121 -0.76 -1.71 -5.65
C PHE A 121 0.29 -1.27 -6.66
N GLU A 122 0.13 -1.65 -7.92
CA GLU A 122 1.10 -1.34 -8.97
C GLU A 122 1.17 0.17 -9.24
N PHE A 123 0.03 0.85 -9.27
CA PHE A 123 -0.02 2.31 -9.39
C PHE A 123 0.74 2.99 -8.25
N GLY A 124 0.42 2.65 -7.00
CA GLY A 124 1.05 3.27 -5.83
C GLY A 124 2.55 2.97 -5.73
N LEU A 125 2.96 1.74 -6.00
CA LEU A 125 4.37 1.34 -6.01
C LEU A 125 5.14 2.12 -7.07
N GLN A 126 4.60 2.24 -8.28
CA GLN A 126 5.25 2.98 -9.36
C GLN A 126 5.39 4.46 -8.98
N ARG A 127 4.34 5.11 -8.45
CA ARG A 127 4.41 6.51 -8.02
C ARG A 127 5.42 6.75 -6.90
N LEU A 128 5.52 5.84 -5.95
CA LEU A 128 6.49 5.92 -4.86
C LEU A 128 7.92 5.83 -5.39
N LEU A 129 8.19 4.89 -6.31
CA LEU A 129 9.50 4.74 -6.94
C LEU A 129 9.85 5.92 -7.85
N ASP A 130 8.89 6.44 -8.62
CA ASP A 130 9.07 7.63 -9.47
C ASP A 130 9.46 8.85 -8.62
N GLY A 131 8.82 9.03 -7.45
CA GLY A 131 9.14 10.09 -6.51
C GLY A 131 10.57 10.00 -5.96
N ILE A 132 11.02 8.79 -5.63
CA ILE A 132 12.41 8.55 -5.21
C ILE A 132 13.37 8.84 -6.37
N ALA A 133 13.09 8.34 -7.57
CA ALA A 133 13.93 8.56 -8.74
C ALA A 133 14.08 10.06 -9.07
N SER A 134 12.99 10.83 -8.93
CA SER A 134 13.00 12.29 -9.07
C SER A 134 13.91 12.98 -8.05
N LEU A 135 13.80 12.60 -6.77
CA LEU A 135 14.69 13.08 -5.71
C LEU A 135 16.16 12.81 -6.05
N LEU A 136 16.49 11.60 -6.48
CA LEU A 136 17.86 11.23 -6.85
C LEU A 136 18.37 12.02 -8.06
N SER A 137 17.52 12.24 -9.05
CA SER A 137 17.87 12.96 -10.28
C SER A 137 18.13 14.45 -10.02
N SER A 138 17.52 15.02 -8.99
CA SER A 138 17.75 16.41 -8.57
C SER A 138 19.07 16.63 -7.83
N ARG A 139 19.80 15.56 -7.48
CA ARG A 139 21.07 15.65 -6.75
C ARG A 139 22.25 15.65 -7.70
N PRO A 140 23.26 16.52 -7.50
CA PRO A 140 24.54 16.35 -8.18
C PRO A 140 25.15 14.99 -7.77
N ALA A 141 25.84 14.34 -8.71
CA ALA A 141 26.59 13.13 -8.42
C ALA A 141 27.57 13.40 -7.25
N LEU A 142 27.59 12.50 -6.27
CA LEU A 142 28.52 12.54 -5.12
C LEU A 142 29.96 12.33 -5.56
#